data_AF-A0A816TKK9-F1
#
_entry.id   AF-A0A816TKK9-F1
#
_cell.length_a   1.000
_cell.length_b   1.000
_cell.length_c   1.000
_cell.angle_alpha   90.00
_cell.angle_beta   90.00
_cell.angle_gamma   90.00
#
_symmetry.space_group_name_H-M   'P 1'
#
loop_
_entity.id
_entity.type
_entity.pdbx_description
1 polymer ?
#
loop_
_entity_poly.entity_id
_entity_poly.type
_entity_poly.pdbx_seq_one_letter_code
_entity_poly.pdbx_strand_id
1 'polypeptide(L)'
;MMAVSHMIADIVGRSHAHDYVKPNVFINVFKPLIGSHNLLVCEGQEHERARKMLNPAFHFMNLKSMISIMVHEAIKVIDSFYPSSDSKSIDLHMELSNLMLSIIMSSEFGQTSSTQSNFNRTIYQTTR
;
A
#
# COMPACT_ATOMS: atom_id res chain seq x y z
N MET A 1 -26.82 3.21 19.37
CA MET A 1 -25.82 3.63 18.36
C MET A 1 -24.71 4.51 18.95
N MET A 2 -25.03 5.52 19.78
CA MET A 2 -24.04 6.44 20.37
C MET A 2 -23.03 5.78 21.33
N ALA A 3 -23.47 4.79 22.13
CA ALA A 3 -22.61 4.08 23.08
C ALA A 3 -21.51 3.23 22.41
N VAL A 4 -21.81 2.59 21.28
CA VAL A 4 -20.83 1.76 20.53
C VAL A 4 -19.75 2.64 19.89
N SER A 5 -20.15 3.80 19.35
CA SER A 5 -19.19 4.77 18.78
C SER A 5 -18.20 5.26 19.84
N HIS A 6 -18.68 5.59 21.04
CA HIS A 6 -17.83 6.00 22.15
C HIS A 6 -16.86 4.90 22.59
N MET A 7 -17.34 3.64 22.64
CA MET A 7 -16.50 2.50 22.99
C MET A 7 -15.38 2.26 21.95
N ILE A 8 -15.70 2.34 20.65
CA ILE A 8 -14.68 2.20 19.58
C ILE A 8 -13.65 3.33 19.68
N ALA A 9 -14.09 4.56 19.90
CA ALA A 9 -13.19 5.71 20.04
C ALA A 9 -12.28 5.57 21.27
N ASP A 10 -12.77 4.96 22.35
CA ASP A 10 -11.98 4.72 23.56
C ASP A 10 -10.93 3.61 23.36
N ILE A 11 -11.30 2.52 22.68
CA ILE A 11 -10.40 1.40 22.36
C ILE A 11 -9.31 1.81 21.36
N VAL A 12 -9.68 2.53 20.29
CA VAL A 12 -8.75 2.93 19.22
C VAL A 12 -8.02 4.24 19.55
N GLY A 13 -8.49 4.95 20.58
CA GLY A 13 -7.94 6.21 21.05
C GLY A 13 -6.55 6.07 21.67
N ARG A 14 -5.91 7.21 21.96
CA ARG A 14 -4.57 7.22 22.57
C ARG A 14 -4.59 6.96 24.08
N SER A 15 -5.69 7.26 24.76
CA SER A 15 -5.80 7.22 26.22
C SER A 15 -5.51 5.84 26.79
N HIS A 16 -6.05 4.79 26.15
CA HIS A 16 -5.90 3.39 26.57
C HIS A 16 -5.04 2.58 25.58
N ALA A 17 -4.23 3.24 24.74
CA ALA A 17 -3.47 2.55 23.69
C ALA A 17 -2.48 1.50 24.21
N HIS A 18 -2.02 1.62 25.46
CA HIS A 18 -1.13 0.66 26.09
C HIS A 18 -1.83 -0.63 26.53
N ASP A 19 -3.16 -0.60 26.67
CA ASP A 19 -3.98 -1.76 27.04
C ASP A 19 -4.29 -2.64 25.82
N TYR A 20 -4.12 -2.11 24.60
CA TYR A 20 -4.45 -2.77 23.34
C TYR A 20 -3.21 -2.93 22.45
N VAL A 21 -2.43 -3.97 22.74
CA VAL A 21 -1.23 -4.32 21.95
C VAL A 21 -1.54 -5.26 20.80
N LYS A 22 -0.71 -5.25 19.75
CA LYS A 22 -0.83 -6.19 18.63
C LYS A 22 -0.67 -7.63 19.13
N PRO A 23 -1.47 -8.60 18.61
CA PRO A 23 -1.35 -9.99 19.02
C PRO A 23 0.06 -10.57 18.78
N ASN A 24 0.57 -11.37 19.73
CA ASN A 24 1.88 -12.00 19.60
C ASN A 24 2.01 -12.88 18.35
N VAL A 25 0.92 -13.51 17.90
CA VAL A 25 0.90 -14.29 16.65
C VAL A 25 1.21 -13.38 15.45
N PHE A 26 0.60 -12.19 15.40
CA PHE A 26 0.87 -11.21 14.35
C PHE A 26 2.35 -10.80 14.35
N ILE A 27 2.87 -10.45 15.53
CA ILE A 27 4.27 -10.06 15.70
C ILE A 27 5.22 -11.18 15.25
N ASN A 28 4.99 -12.42 15.68
CA ASN A 28 5.87 -13.55 15.37
C ASN A 28 5.88 -13.94 13.89
N VAL A 29 4.76 -13.73 13.18
CA VAL A 29 4.67 -13.99 11.74
C VAL A 29 5.38 -12.90 10.93
N PHE A 30 5.19 -11.63 11.27
CA PHE A 30 5.74 -10.52 10.48
C PHE A 30 7.18 -10.16 10.83
N LYS A 31 7.58 -10.28 12.11
CA LYS A 31 8.92 -9.91 12.58
C LYS A 31 10.07 -10.53 11.77
N PRO A 32 10.04 -11.81 11.37
CA PRO A 32 11.10 -12.40 10.54
C PRO A 32 11.17 -11.83 9.12
N LEU A 33 10.05 -11.33 8.58
CA LEU A 33 9.95 -10.83 7.21
C LEU A 33 10.37 -9.37 7.09
N ILE A 34 9.93 -8.52 8.02
CA ILE A 34 10.08 -7.05 7.93
C ILE A 34 10.94 -6.44 9.03
N GLY A 35 11.44 -7.27 9.96
CA GLY A 35 12.29 -6.86 11.07
C GLY A 35 11.52 -6.47 12.33
N SER A 36 12.24 -6.41 13.46
CA SER A 36 11.69 -6.14 14.79
C SER A 36 11.28 -4.70 15.06
N HIS A 37 11.92 -3.75 14.39
CA HIS A 37 11.70 -2.31 14.57
C HIS A 37 10.74 -1.72 13.54
N ASN A 38 10.12 -2.56 12.70
CA ASN A 38 9.18 -2.12 11.69
C ASN A 38 7.92 -1.52 12.34
N LEU A 39 7.38 -0.45 11.75
CA LEU A 39 6.18 0.24 12.22
C LEU A 39 4.98 -0.70 12.43
N LEU A 40 4.85 -1.76 11.64
CA LEU A 40 3.77 -2.74 11.78
C LEU A 40 3.91 -3.63 13.02
N VAL A 41 5.11 -3.77 13.57
CA VAL A 41 5.44 -4.75 14.62
C VAL A 41 5.84 -4.08 15.93
N CYS A 42 6.52 -2.94 15.88
CA CYS A 42 6.94 -2.22 17.07
C CYS A 42 5.74 -1.61 17.82
N GLU A 43 5.92 -1.34 19.11
CA GLU A 43 4.89 -0.80 20.02
C GLU A 43 5.42 0.40 20.81
N GLY A 44 4.50 1.10 21.48
CA GLY A 44 4.85 2.19 22.40
C GLY A 44 5.66 3.31 21.76
N GLN A 45 6.72 3.77 22.43
CA GLN A 45 7.51 4.92 22.00
C GLN A 45 8.20 4.72 20.65
N GLU A 46 8.65 3.50 20.32
CA GLU A 46 9.27 3.22 19.02
C GLU A 46 8.27 3.39 17.89
N HIS A 47 7.05 2.86 18.07
CA HIS A 47 5.96 3.02 17.13
C HIS A 47 5.54 4.49 16.97
N GLU A 48 5.44 5.23 18.08
CA GLU A 48 5.15 6.67 18.04
C GLU A 48 6.23 7.46 17.30
N ARG A 49 7.51 7.17 17.57
CA ARG A 49 8.64 7.83 16.91
C ARG A 49 8.63 7.56 15.41
N ALA A 50 8.42 6.31 15.00
CA ALA A 50 8.32 5.94 13.59
C ALA A 50 7.18 6.70 12.89
N ARG A 51 5.98 6.79 13.51
CA ARG A 51 4.88 7.61 12.94
C ARG A 51 5.20 9.09 12.89
N LYS A 52 5.85 9.66 13.91
CA LYS A 52 6.28 11.07 13.89
C LYS A 52 7.20 11.37 12.71
N MET A 53 8.05 10.41 12.32
CA MET A 53 8.92 10.54 11.14
C MET A 53 8.17 10.35 9.83
N LEU A 54 7.22 9.40 9.78
CA LEU A 54 6.52 9.01 8.54
C LEU A 54 5.34 9.94 8.18
N ASN A 55 4.54 10.34 9.16
CA ASN A 55 3.30 11.10 8.94
C ASN A 55 3.46 12.39 8.10
N PRO A 56 4.57 13.17 8.19
CA PRO A 56 4.76 14.33 7.33
C PRO A 56 4.73 14.00 5.83
N ALA A 57 5.21 12.83 5.41
CA ALA A 57 5.15 12.40 4.01
C ALA A 57 3.70 12.21 3.54
N PHE A 58 2.80 11.81 4.44
CA PHE A 58 1.37 11.63 4.18
C PHE A 58 0.53 12.87 4.54
N HIS A 59 1.16 14.03 4.68
CA HIS A 59 0.42 15.28 4.88
C HIS A 59 -0.36 15.66 3.61
N PHE A 60 -1.51 16.31 3.77
CA PHE A 60 -2.46 16.60 2.68
C PHE A 60 -1.83 17.20 1.40
N MET A 61 -0.84 18.09 1.55
CA MET A 61 -0.16 18.72 0.42
C MET A 61 0.65 17.72 -0.41
N ASN A 62 1.27 16.74 0.25
CA ASN A 62 2.01 15.67 -0.42
C ASN A 62 1.04 14.67 -1.06
N LEU A 63 -0.06 14.32 -0.37
CA LEU A 63 -1.11 13.48 -0.98
C LEU A 63 -1.68 14.09 -2.27
N LYS A 64 -1.81 15.42 -2.33
CA LYS A 64 -2.31 16.12 -3.51
C LYS A 64 -1.41 15.91 -4.73
N SER A 65 -0.09 15.81 -4.57
CA SER A 65 0.80 15.51 -5.69
C SER A 65 0.67 14.07 -6.18
N MET A 66 0.38 13.12 -5.26
CA MET A 66 0.14 11.70 -5.60
C MET A 66 -1.09 11.53 -6.51
N ILE A 67 -2.12 12.40 -6.38
CA ILE A 67 -3.32 12.33 -7.23
C ILE A 67 -2.98 12.44 -8.72
N SER A 68 -2.04 13.32 -9.09
CA SER A 68 -1.60 13.46 -10.48
C SER A 68 -1.02 12.14 -11.01
N ILE A 69 -0.22 11.45 -10.18
CA ILE A 69 0.38 10.16 -10.50
C ILE A 69 -0.70 9.08 -10.64
N MET A 70 -1.67 9.06 -9.72
CA MET A 70 -2.81 8.13 -9.77
C MET A 70 -3.60 8.27 -11.05
N VAL A 71 -3.95 9.51 -11.43
CA VAL A 71 -4.69 9.81 -12.67
C VAL A 71 -3.88 9.38 -13.89
N HIS A 72 -2.58 9.70 -13.92
CA HIS A 72 -1.70 9.34 -15.03
C HIS A 72 -1.60 7.83 -15.24
N GLU A 73 -1.36 7.05 -14.18
CA GLU A 73 -1.29 5.59 -14.29
C GLU A 73 -2.65 4.97 -14.64
N ALA A 74 -3.76 5.52 -14.13
CA ALA A 74 -5.11 5.06 -14.47
C ALA A 74 -5.44 5.29 -15.95
N ILE A 75 -5.09 6.46 -16.50
CA ILE A 75 -5.28 6.76 -17.93
C ILE A 75 -4.49 5.78 -18.79
N LYS A 76 -3.23 5.49 -18.46
CA LYS A 76 -2.42 4.50 -19.21
C LYS A 76 -3.08 3.11 -19.28
N VAL A 77 -3.65 2.66 -18.16
CA VAL A 77 -4.33 1.36 -18.10
C VAL A 77 -5.65 1.40 -18.89
N ILE A 78 -6.40 2.49 -18.83
CA ILE A 78 -7.61 2.67 -19.65
C ILE A 78 -7.27 2.70 -21.14
N ASP A 79 -6.21 3.41 -21.53
CA ASP A 79 -5.73 3.49 -22.91
C ASP A 79 -5.29 2.12 -23.44
N SER A 80 -4.74 1.25 -22.59
CA SER A 80 -4.38 -0.12 -22.97
C SER A 80 -5.59 -1.02 -23.22
N PHE A 81 -6.76 -0.66 -22.69
CA PHE A 81 -8.02 -1.36 -22.93
C PHE A 81 -8.68 -0.98 -24.26
N TYR A 82 -8.33 0.17 -24.84
CA TYR A 82 -8.82 0.54 -26.16
C TYR A 82 -8.13 -0.32 -27.24
N PRO A 83 -8.90 -0.92 -28.17
CA PRO A 83 -8.52 -2.19 -28.78
C PRO A 83 -7.49 -2.06 -29.90
N SER A 84 -6.47 -2.92 -29.85
CA SER A 84 -5.91 -3.54 -31.05
C SER A 84 -6.86 -4.65 -31.49
N SER A 85 -7.95 -4.29 -32.17
CA SER A 85 -8.85 -5.13 -33.01
C SER A 85 -9.49 -6.44 -32.49
N ASP A 86 -9.05 -7.04 -31.38
CA ASP A 86 -9.59 -8.30 -30.86
C ASP A 86 -10.36 -8.09 -29.55
N SER A 87 -11.59 -8.59 -29.51
CA SER A 87 -12.45 -8.62 -28.32
C SER A 87 -11.89 -9.62 -27.30
N LYS A 88 -10.87 -9.19 -26.55
CA LYS A 88 -10.25 -10.00 -25.50
C LYS A 88 -10.95 -9.74 -24.16
N SER A 89 -11.34 -10.80 -23.46
CA SER A 89 -11.80 -10.71 -22.08
C SER A 89 -10.66 -10.20 -21.18
N ILE A 90 -10.92 -9.15 -20.40
CA ILE A 90 -9.94 -8.54 -19.49
C ILE A 90 -10.19 -9.06 -18.06
N ASP A 91 -9.13 -9.48 -17.38
CA ASP A 91 -9.16 -9.75 -15.95
C ASP A 91 -8.96 -8.44 -15.17
N LEU A 92 -10.06 -7.84 -14.74
CA LEU A 92 -10.04 -6.57 -14.00
C LEU A 92 -9.29 -6.68 -12.66
N HIS A 93 -9.28 -7.83 -12.00
CA HIS A 93 -8.58 -7.98 -10.72
C HIS A 93 -7.07 -7.87 -10.91
N MET A 94 -6.55 -8.53 -11.95
CA MET A 94 -5.13 -8.46 -12.31
C MET A 94 -4.74 -7.03 -12.70
N GLU A 95 -5.52 -6.39 -13.57
CA GLU A 95 -5.23 -5.04 -14.05
C GLU A 95 -5.27 -3.99 -12.93
N LEU A 96 -6.28 -4.06 -12.05
CA LEU A 96 -6.38 -3.16 -10.90
C LEU A 96 -5.25 -3.38 -9.89
N SER A 97 -4.85 -4.64 -9.66
CA SER A 97 -3.72 -4.96 -8.78
C SER A 97 -2.41 -4.37 -9.33
N ASN A 98 -2.18 -4.51 -10.64
CA ASN A 98 -1.01 -3.94 -11.33
C ASN A 98 -1.04 -2.41 -11.34
N LEU A 99 -2.22 -1.81 -11.53
CA LEU A 99 -2.41 -0.36 -11.44
C LEU A 99 -2.06 0.16 -10.05
N MET A 100 -2.61 -0.43 -8.99
CA MET A 100 -2.35 -0.02 -7.61
C MET A 100 -0.86 -0.14 -7.26
N LEU A 101 -0.21 -1.21 -7.71
CA LEU A 101 1.24 -1.39 -7.55
C LEU A 101 2.03 -0.29 -8.27
N SER A 102 1.65 0.01 -9.53
CA SER A 102 2.29 1.05 -10.33
C SER A 102 2.15 2.44 -9.71
N ILE A 103 0.97 2.73 -9.14
CA ILE A 103 0.68 3.97 -8.43
C ILE A 103 1.59 4.11 -7.20
N ILE A 104 1.62 3.11 -6.33
CA ILE A 104 2.45 3.17 -5.10
C ILE A 104 3.93 3.26 -5.47
N MET A 105 4.37 2.50 -6.47
CA MET A 105 5.75 2.50 -6.93
C MET A 105 6.17 3.87 -7.51
N SER A 106 5.32 4.46 -8.34
CA SER A 106 5.56 5.76 -8.95
C SER A 106 5.50 6.89 -7.93
N SER A 107 4.58 6.79 -6.97
CA SER A 107 4.33 7.85 -6.00
C SER A 107 5.34 7.89 -4.86
N GLU A 108 5.82 6.74 -4.37
CA GLU A 108 6.77 6.67 -3.26
C GLU A 108 8.22 6.64 -3.75
N PHE A 109 8.50 5.99 -4.88
CA PHE A 109 9.88 5.76 -5.35
C PHE A 109 10.23 6.55 -6.62
N GLY A 110 9.30 7.33 -7.17
CA GLY A 110 9.53 8.09 -8.41
C GLY A 110 9.81 7.24 -9.65
N GLN A 111 9.54 5.92 -9.58
CA GLN A 111 9.82 4.99 -10.66
C GLN A 111 8.62 4.89 -11.60
N THR A 112 8.82 5.17 -12.88
CA THR A 112 7.76 4.99 -13.88
C THR A 112 7.62 3.51 -14.28
N SER A 113 6.38 3.05 -14.44
CA SER A 113 5.94 1.66 -14.69
C SER A 113 6.45 0.99 -15.97
N SER A 114 7.32 1.62 -16.76
CA SER A 114 7.96 0.99 -17.93
C SER A 114 8.80 -0.25 -17.55
N THR A 115 9.18 -0.39 -16.28
CA THR A 115 9.90 -1.55 -15.71
C THR A 115 9.03 -2.81 -15.55
N GLN A 116 7.69 -2.71 -15.50
CA GLN A 116 6.80 -3.86 -15.28
C GLN A 116 6.80 -4.83 -16.49
N SER A 117 7.03 -4.31 -17.70
CA SER A 117 7.12 -5.13 -18.92
C SER A 117 8.26 -6.16 -18.88
N ASN A 118 9.30 -5.91 -18.08
CA ASN A 118 10.46 -6.79 -17.94
C ASN A 118 10.28 -7.87 -16.85
N PHE A 119 9.48 -7.64 -15.81
CA PHE A 119 9.30 -8.61 -14.73
C PHE A 119 8.54 -9.87 -15.19
N ASN A 120 7.51 -9.69 -16.01
CA ASN A 120 6.74 -10.81 -16.55
C ASN A 120 7.55 -11.65 -17.53
N ARG A 121 8.59 -11.12 -18.18
CA ARG A 121 9.41 -11.88 -19.15
C ARG A 121 10.38 -12.86 -18.48
N THR A 122 10.89 -12.51 -17.31
CA THR A 122 11.94 -13.29 -16.63
C THR A 122 11.41 -14.59 -16.01
N ILE A 123 10.15 -14.61 -15.57
CA ILE A 123 9.51 -15.80 -14.99
C ILE A 123 9.28 -16.89 -16.06
N TYR A 124 8.88 -16.51 -17.28
CA TYR A 124 8.65 -17.49 -18.37
C TYR A 124 9.93 -18.02 -19.02
N GLN A 125 11.09 -17.39 -18.81
CA GLN A 125 12.36 -17.83 -19.42
C GLN A 125 13.17 -18.79 -18.54
N THR A 126 12.83 -18.93 -17.24
CA THR A 126 13.57 -19.80 -16.31
C THR A 126 12.98 -21.21 -16.21
N THR A 127 11.89 -21.53 -16.92
CA THR A 127 11.29 -22.87 -16.97
C THR A 127 11.46 -23.53 -18.33
N ARG A 128 12.65 -23.44 -18.94
CA ARG A 128 12.99 -24.23 -20.12
C ARG A 128 14.35 -24.89 -19.97
#